data_AF-A0A699PZZ7-F1
#
_entry.id   AF-A0A699PZZ7-F1
#
_cell.length_a   1.000
_cell.length_b   1.000
_cell.length_c   1.000
_cell.angle_alpha   90.00
_cell.angle_beta   90.00
_cell.angle_gamma   90.00
#
_symmetry.space_group_name_H-M   'P 1'
#
loop_
_entity.id
_entity.type
_entity.pdbx_description
1 polymer ?
#
loop_
_entity_poly.entity_id
_entity_poly.type
_entity_poly.pdbx_seq_one_letter_code
_entity_poly.pdbx_strand_id
1 'polypeptide(L)'
;MLKAQIKVVDILCDLELIYPLSLFDIMIHLVIHLSIEALEGGPIRPRWMYPFERYMKKLKGYVRNKAKPEGSIAEGYVAEEALTFSSHYFWDVSTKFNRPDRNVDPPLPTLFPNKDMKEEFPDWFGSQIRQRHVDNDKDPEVSTTSELFALACGPTWTPISINSFVVDGV
;
A
#
# COMPACT_ATOMS: atom_id res chain seq x y z
N MET A 1 4.73 21.80 -2.56
CA MET A 1 5.10 21.25 -3.89
C MET A 1 5.74 22.28 -4.83
N LEU A 2 5.29 23.55 -4.87
CA LEU A 2 5.95 24.61 -5.67
C LEU A 2 7.46 24.75 -5.37
N LYS A 3 7.87 24.63 -4.10
CA LYS A 3 9.31 24.60 -3.70
C LYS A 3 10.11 23.45 -4.30
N ALA A 4 9.47 22.33 -4.67
CA ALA A 4 10.14 21.19 -5.29
C ALA A 4 10.35 21.39 -6.79
N GLN A 5 9.42 22.07 -7.48
CA GLN A 5 9.57 22.38 -8.91
C GLN A 5 10.73 23.35 -9.16
N ILE A 6 10.83 24.42 -8.35
CA ILE A 6 11.94 25.38 -8.44
C ILE A 6 13.27 24.64 -8.27
N LYS A 7 13.37 23.76 -7.26
CA LYS A 7 14.57 22.93 -7.06
C LYS A 7 14.88 21.99 -8.23
N VAL A 8 13.87 21.41 -8.88
CA VAL A 8 14.08 20.55 -10.05
C VAL A 8 14.65 21.37 -11.22
N VAL A 9 14.15 22.59 -11.43
CA VAL A 9 14.70 23.49 -12.46
C VAL A 9 16.13 23.89 -12.13
N ASP A 10 16.40 24.29 -10.88
CA ASP A 10 17.76 24.65 -10.43
C ASP A 10 18.75 23.48 -10.63
N ILE A 11 18.35 22.26 -10.23
CA ILE A 11 19.17 21.05 -10.41
C ILE A 11 19.40 20.76 -11.90
N LEU A 12 18.41 20.97 -12.77
CA LEU A 12 18.57 20.75 -14.20
C LEU A 12 19.52 21.77 -14.83
N CYS A 13 19.46 23.04 -14.42
CA CYS A 13 20.42 24.06 -14.82
C CYS A 13 21.84 23.74 -14.33
N ASP A 14 21.99 23.26 -13.09
CA ASP A 14 23.28 22.84 -12.56
C ASP A 14 23.84 21.61 -13.30
N LEU A 15 22.99 20.66 -13.68
CA LEU A 15 23.39 19.50 -14.48
C LEU A 15 23.80 19.90 -15.91
N GLU A 16 23.17 20.92 -16.49
CA GLU A 16 23.51 21.43 -17.84
C GLU A 16 24.91 22.03 -17.88
N LEU A 17 25.36 22.60 -16.76
CA LEU A 17 26.73 23.09 -16.63
C LEU A 17 27.78 21.97 -16.51
N ILE A 18 27.38 20.77 -16.06
CA ILE A 18 28.30 19.65 -15.77
C ILE A 18 28.35 18.66 -16.94
N TYR A 19 27.22 18.39 -17.59
CA TYR A 19 27.10 17.36 -18.61
C TYR A 19 27.02 17.94 -20.02
N PRO A 20 27.55 17.24 -21.04
CA PRO A 20 27.45 17.69 -22.43
C PRO A 20 25.99 17.77 -22.89
N LEU A 21 25.69 18.73 -23.77
CA LEU A 21 24.35 18.99 -24.31
C LEU A 21 23.66 17.75 -24.91
N SER A 22 24.43 16.75 -25.35
CA SER A 22 23.92 15.47 -25.86
C SER A 22 23.20 14.61 -24.82
N LEU A 23 23.41 14.86 -23.52
CA LEU A 23 22.69 14.20 -22.43
C LEU A 23 21.32 14.82 -22.16
N PHE A 24 21.10 16.07 -22.58
CA PHE A 24 19.84 16.79 -22.39
C PHE A 24 18.86 16.50 -23.53
N ASP A 25 18.34 15.28 -23.53
CA ASP A 25 17.27 14.90 -24.42
C ASP A 25 15.88 15.37 -23.91
N ILE A 26 14.85 15.09 -24.72
CA ILE A 26 13.44 15.37 -24.40
C ILE A 26 12.99 14.62 -23.14
N MET A 27 13.64 13.51 -22.77
CA MET A 27 13.27 12.69 -21.62
C MET A 27 13.61 13.39 -20.30
N ILE A 28 14.73 14.13 -20.25
CA ILE A 28 15.11 14.94 -19.08
C ILE A 28 14.11 16.08 -18.85
N HIS A 29 13.65 16.73 -19.93
CA HIS A 29 12.65 17.80 -19.84
C HIS A 29 11.27 17.29 -19.39
N LEU A 30 10.97 16.01 -19.65
CA LEU A 30 9.73 15.37 -19.20
C LEU A 30 9.59 15.38 -17.66
N VAL A 31 10.71 15.39 -16.92
CA VAL A 31 10.72 15.43 -15.44
C VAL A 31 10.10 16.73 -14.92
N ILE A 32 10.33 17.86 -15.61
CA ILE A 32 9.72 19.15 -15.29
C ILE A 32 8.20 19.04 -15.46
N HIS A 33 7.76 18.56 -16.62
CA HIS A 33 6.33 18.40 -16.92
C HIS A 33 5.63 17.42 -15.98
N LEU A 34 6.27 16.32 -15.61
CA LEU A 34 5.71 15.32 -14.69
C LEU A 34 5.45 15.90 -13.30
N SER A 35 6.33 16.78 -12.82
CA SER A 35 6.16 17.46 -11.53
C SER A 35 5.02 18.47 -11.53
N ILE A 36 4.73 19.08 -12.68
CA ILE A 36 3.57 19.96 -12.90
C ILE A 36 2.30 19.11 -12.99
N GLU A 37 2.34 18.01 -13.74
CA GLU A 37 1.21 17.13 -13.91
C GLU A 37 0.80 16.42 -12.60
N ALA A 38 1.78 16.09 -11.75
CA ALA A 38 1.53 15.56 -10.41
C ALA A 38 0.98 16.62 -9.44
N LEU A 39 1.31 17.90 -9.64
CA LEU A 39 0.76 19.00 -8.84
C LEU A 39 -0.71 19.24 -9.19
N GLU A 40 -1.00 19.41 -10.47
CA GLU A 40 -2.36 19.63 -10.98
C GLU A 40 -3.23 18.37 -10.85
N GLY A 41 -2.60 17.20 -10.93
CA GLY A 41 -3.26 15.92 -10.98
C GLY A 41 -3.65 15.29 -9.66
N GLY A 42 -3.15 15.82 -8.55
CA GLY A 42 -3.30 15.19 -7.24
C GLY A 42 -2.61 13.81 -7.17
N PRO A 43 -3.00 12.96 -6.21
CA PRO A 43 -2.38 11.64 -6.04
C PRO A 43 -2.40 10.84 -7.34
N ILE A 44 -1.28 10.22 -7.68
CA ILE A 44 -1.13 9.36 -8.87
C ILE A 44 -2.08 8.15 -8.84
N ARG A 45 -2.49 7.71 -7.64
CA ARG A 45 -3.32 6.49 -7.44
C ARG A 45 -4.64 6.47 -8.24
N PRO A 46 -5.50 7.50 -8.22
CA PRO A 46 -6.70 7.54 -9.07
C PRO A 46 -6.43 7.65 -10.58
N ARG A 47 -5.23 8.05 -11.02
CA ARG A 47 -4.88 8.15 -12.44
C ARG A 47 -4.47 6.82 -13.07
N TRP A 48 -4.14 5.82 -12.25
CA TRP A 48 -3.85 4.50 -12.76
C TRP A 48 -5.15 3.88 -13.23
N MET A 49 -5.27 3.61 -14.53
CA MET A 49 -6.41 2.87 -15.08
C MET A 49 -6.40 1.40 -14.65
N TYR A 50 -5.22 0.88 -14.27
CA TYR A 50 -5.03 -0.53 -13.97
C TYR A 50 -6.02 -1.13 -12.93
N PRO A 51 -6.30 -0.50 -11.77
CA PRO A 51 -7.32 -0.99 -10.84
C PRO A 51 -8.73 -1.02 -11.46
N PHE A 52 -9.10 0.01 -12.23
CA PHE A 52 -10.40 0.08 -12.90
C PHE A 52 -10.53 -1.00 -13.97
N GLU A 53 -9.51 -1.18 -14.81
CA GLU A 53 -9.48 -2.23 -15.83
C GLU A 53 -9.57 -3.63 -15.23
N ARG A 54 -8.85 -3.88 -14.13
CA ARG A 54 -8.89 -5.17 -13.41
C ARG A 54 -10.28 -5.44 -12.84
N TYR A 55 -10.92 -4.42 -12.28
CA TYR A 55 -12.28 -4.53 -11.77
C TYR A 55 -13.30 -4.77 -12.90
N MET A 56 -13.21 -4.03 -14.00
CA MET A 56 -14.07 -4.21 -15.17
C MET A 56 -13.92 -5.60 -15.79
N LYS A 57 -12.69 -6.14 -15.85
CA LYS A 57 -12.44 -7.52 -16.28
C LYS A 57 -13.17 -8.53 -15.40
N LYS A 58 -13.19 -8.32 -14.07
CA LYS A 58 -13.91 -9.16 -13.11
C LYS A 58 -15.42 -9.10 -13.36
N LEU A 59 -15.99 -7.89 -13.45
CA LEU A 59 -17.42 -7.69 -13.71
C LEU A 59 -17.88 -8.29 -15.05
N LYS A 60 -17.04 -8.21 -16.09
CA LYS A 60 -17.31 -8.84 -17.38
C LYS A 60 -17.49 -10.37 -17.25
N GLY A 61 -16.84 -10.99 -16.28
CA GLY A 61 -17.02 -12.42 -15.97
C GLY A 61 -18.40 -12.76 -15.39
N TYR A 62 -19.11 -11.79 -14.82
CA TYR A 62 -20.45 -11.99 -14.24
C TYR A 62 -21.59 -11.86 -15.24
N VAL A 63 -21.34 -11.27 -16.42
CA VAL A 63 -22.35 -11.10 -17.46
C VAL A 63 -22.61 -12.43 -18.19
N ARG A 64 -23.40 -13.31 -17.55
CA ARG A 64 -23.93 -14.56 -18.12
C ARG A 64 -25.16 -14.29 -18.98
N ASN A 65 -26.02 -13.35 -18.58
CA ASN A 65 -27.18 -12.92 -19.35
C ASN A 65 -26.92 -11.55 -20.02
N LYS A 66 -26.62 -11.58 -21.33
CA LYS A 66 -26.35 -10.36 -22.12
C LYS A 66 -27.59 -9.48 -22.34
N ALA A 67 -28.80 -10.01 -22.21
CA ALA A 67 -30.03 -9.22 -22.34
C ALA A 67 -30.30 -8.36 -21.10
N LYS A 68 -29.72 -8.71 -19.95
CA LYS A 68 -29.85 -7.98 -18.67
C LYS A 68 -28.49 -7.95 -17.95
N PRO A 69 -27.51 -7.20 -18.47
CA PRO A 69 -26.12 -7.27 -17.99
C PRO A 69 -25.96 -6.83 -16.53
N GLU A 70 -26.68 -5.79 -16.12
CA GLU A 70 -26.64 -5.27 -14.74
C GLU A 70 -27.17 -6.29 -13.73
N GLY A 71 -28.32 -6.91 -14.02
CA GLY A 71 -28.89 -7.97 -13.19
C GLY A 71 -27.98 -9.19 -13.11
N SER A 72 -27.36 -9.58 -14.24
CA SER A 72 -26.40 -10.68 -14.28
C SER A 72 -25.14 -10.38 -13.44
N ILE A 73 -24.68 -9.13 -13.43
CA ILE A 73 -23.55 -8.69 -12.60
C ILE A 73 -23.93 -8.74 -11.11
N ALA A 74 -25.10 -8.21 -10.74
CA ALA A 74 -25.58 -8.22 -9.37
C ALA A 74 -25.72 -9.65 -8.82
N GLU A 75 -26.32 -10.55 -9.60
CA GLU A 75 -26.44 -11.97 -9.23
C GLU A 75 -25.07 -12.64 -9.06
N GLY A 76 -24.16 -12.45 -10.02
CA GLY A 76 -22.80 -13.00 -9.95
C GLY A 76 -22.00 -12.48 -8.76
N TYR A 77 -22.18 -11.21 -8.41
CA TYR A 77 -21.56 -10.59 -7.24
C TYR A 77 -22.08 -11.18 -5.93
N VAL A 78 -23.41 -11.26 -5.76
CA VAL A 78 -24.04 -11.87 -4.56
C VAL A 78 -23.59 -13.33 -4.39
N ALA A 79 -23.52 -14.09 -5.48
CA ALA A 79 -23.02 -15.46 -5.44
C ALA A 79 -21.53 -15.53 -5.03
N GLU A 80 -20.67 -14.65 -5.55
CA GLU A 80 -19.25 -14.62 -5.14
C GLU A 80 -19.09 -14.24 -3.66
N GLU A 81 -19.86 -13.27 -3.15
CA GLU A 81 -19.83 -12.88 -1.74
C GLU A 81 -20.31 -14.02 -0.84
N ALA A 82 -21.41 -14.68 -1.18
CA ALA A 82 -21.92 -15.83 -0.44
C ALA A 82 -20.88 -16.96 -0.39
N LEU A 83 -20.25 -17.30 -1.52
CA LEU A 83 -19.19 -18.32 -1.57
C LEU A 83 -17.94 -17.90 -0.80
N THR A 84 -17.58 -16.62 -0.84
CA THR A 84 -16.46 -16.06 -0.07
C THR A 84 -16.74 -16.18 1.41
N PHE A 85 -17.94 -15.79 1.86
CA PHE A 85 -18.36 -15.94 3.25
C PHE A 85 -18.36 -17.40 3.69
N SER A 86 -18.97 -18.29 2.91
CA SER A 86 -18.98 -19.73 3.20
C SER A 86 -17.59 -20.34 3.24
N SER A 87 -16.63 -19.84 2.43
CA SER A 87 -15.26 -20.36 2.42
C SER A 87 -14.53 -20.24 3.75
N HIS A 88 -14.91 -19.26 4.60
CA HIS A 88 -14.34 -19.12 5.94
C HIS A 88 -14.75 -20.24 6.90
N TYR A 89 -15.85 -20.93 6.61
CA TYR A 89 -16.36 -22.04 7.42
C TYR A 89 -15.92 -23.42 6.91
N PHE A 90 -15.38 -23.51 5.69
CA PHE A 90 -14.94 -24.76 5.07
C PHE A 90 -13.41 -24.79 4.91
N TRP A 91 -12.71 -25.18 5.98
CA TRP A 91 -11.25 -25.27 6.00
C TRP A 91 -10.71 -26.42 5.12
N ASP A 92 -11.43 -27.54 5.09
CA ASP A 92 -11.03 -28.76 4.38
C ASP A 92 -11.33 -28.75 2.88
N VAL A 93 -11.91 -27.66 2.35
CA VAL A 93 -12.27 -27.52 0.94
C VAL A 93 -11.30 -26.55 0.27
N SER A 94 -10.75 -26.94 -0.89
CA SER A 94 -9.91 -26.03 -1.67
C SER A 94 -10.73 -24.86 -2.21
N THR A 95 -10.49 -23.67 -1.67
CA THR A 95 -11.13 -22.42 -2.11
C THR A 95 -10.11 -21.49 -2.78
N LYS A 96 -10.57 -20.43 -3.46
CA LYS A 96 -9.65 -19.45 -4.08
C LYS A 96 -8.69 -18.82 -3.06
N PHE A 97 -9.06 -18.82 -1.78
CA PHE A 97 -8.33 -18.20 -0.68
C PHE A 97 -7.31 -19.14 -0.02
N ASN A 98 -7.52 -20.46 -0.05
CA ASN A 98 -6.57 -21.43 0.53
C ASN A 98 -5.54 -21.94 -0.49
N ARG A 99 -5.75 -21.69 -1.79
CA ARG A 99 -4.87 -22.21 -2.84
C ARG A 99 -3.48 -21.58 -2.69
N PRO A 100 -2.41 -22.40 -2.73
CA PRO A 100 -1.05 -21.87 -2.72
C PRO A 100 -0.83 -21.01 -3.96
N ASP A 101 -0.07 -19.93 -3.79
CA ASP A 101 0.22 -19.02 -4.89
C ASP A 101 0.96 -19.73 -6.02
N ARG A 102 0.71 -19.31 -7.26
CA ARG A 102 1.30 -19.94 -8.45
C ARG A 102 2.83 -19.79 -8.51
N ASN A 103 3.34 -18.74 -7.88
CA ASN A 103 4.76 -18.49 -7.71
C ASN A 103 5.07 -18.71 -6.24
N VAL A 104 5.56 -19.90 -5.91
CA VAL A 104 6.12 -20.14 -4.58
C VAL A 104 7.52 -19.53 -4.61
N ASP A 105 7.64 -18.29 -4.16
CA ASP A 105 8.96 -17.74 -3.86
C ASP A 105 9.63 -18.69 -2.85
N PRO A 106 10.93 -19.01 -2.98
CA PRO A 106 11.64 -19.78 -1.97
C PRO A 106 11.36 -19.14 -0.61
N PRO A 107 11.09 -19.93 0.44
CA PRO A 107 10.86 -19.36 1.76
C PRO A 107 12.03 -18.43 2.07
N LEU A 108 11.75 -17.13 2.22
CA LEU A 108 12.70 -16.19 2.80
C LEU A 108 13.23 -16.86 4.07
N PRO A 109 14.56 -16.83 4.34
CA PRO A 109 15.12 -17.44 5.53
C PRO A 109 14.29 -16.98 6.72
N THR A 110 13.51 -17.90 7.27
CA THR A 110 12.45 -17.57 8.22
C THR A 110 13.14 -17.08 9.49
N LEU A 111 13.13 -15.77 9.72
CA LEU A 111 13.36 -15.23 11.07
C LEU A 111 12.28 -15.71 12.05
N PHE A 112 11.18 -16.30 11.55
CA PHE A 112 10.05 -16.85 12.30
C PHE A 112 9.68 -18.25 11.80
N PRO A 113 10.12 -19.32 12.47
CA PRO A 113 9.75 -20.67 12.09
C PRO A 113 8.34 -20.98 12.62
N ASN A 114 7.41 -21.22 11.69
CA ASN A 114 6.15 -21.94 11.90
C ASN A 114 4.95 -21.24 12.56
N LYS A 115 4.85 -19.90 12.56
CA LYS A 115 3.58 -19.22 12.93
C LYS A 115 3.19 -18.09 11.99
N ASP A 116 1.90 -17.76 12.04
CA ASP A 116 1.24 -16.75 11.21
C ASP A 116 1.92 -15.38 11.44
N MET A 117 2.40 -14.74 10.36
CA MET A 117 3.16 -13.47 10.45
C MET A 117 2.37 -12.37 11.18
N LYS A 118 1.03 -12.46 11.18
CA LYS A 118 0.15 -11.52 11.88
C LYS A 118 0.27 -11.58 13.41
N GLU A 119 0.66 -12.72 13.96
CA GLU A 119 0.76 -12.92 15.40
C GLU A 119 2.15 -12.59 15.93
N GLU A 120 3.22 -13.00 15.23
CA GLU A 120 4.60 -12.82 15.72
C GLU A 120 5.23 -11.48 15.32
N PHE A 121 4.75 -10.84 14.24
CA PHE A 121 5.33 -9.57 13.79
C PHE A 121 5.22 -8.45 14.83
N PRO A 122 4.08 -8.22 15.51
CA PRO A 122 3.97 -7.17 16.53
C PRO A 122 4.96 -7.39 17.68
N ASP A 123 5.10 -8.62 18.15
CA ASP A 123 5.99 -8.97 19.27
C ASP A 123 7.46 -8.82 18.88
N TRP A 124 7.84 -9.31 17.70
CA TRP A 124 9.19 -9.15 17.19
C TRP A 124 9.55 -7.68 16.92
N PHE A 125 8.66 -6.94 16.26
CA PHE A 125 8.87 -5.53 15.95
C PHE A 125 9.02 -4.71 17.25
N GLY A 126 8.16 -4.97 18.23
CA GLY A 126 8.27 -4.40 19.57
C GLY A 126 9.62 -4.71 20.23
N SER A 127 10.07 -5.96 20.16
CA SER A 127 11.35 -6.39 20.73
C SER A 127 12.55 -5.70 20.07
N GLN A 128 12.57 -5.61 18.74
CA GLN A 128 13.64 -4.97 17.97
C GLN A 128 13.74 -3.46 18.25
N ILE A 129 12.61 -2.76 18.30
CA ILE A 129 12.59 -1.32 18.57
C ILE A 129 13.01 -1.01 20.02
N ARG A 130 12.60 -1.85 20.99
CA ARG A 130 13.04 -1.73 22.39
C ARG A 130 14.54 -1.98 22.55
N GLN A 131 15.11 -2.99 21.89
CA GLN A 131 16.56 -3.24 21.93
C GLN A 131 17.34 -2.02 21.41
N ARG A 132 16.95 -1.48 20.25
CA ARG A 132 17.61 -0.29 19.68
C ARG A 132 17.43 0.95 20.54
N HIS A 133 16.30 1.12 21.23
CA HIS A 133 16.09 2.23 22.15
C HIS A 133 17.02 2.16 23.38
N VAL A 134 17.28 0.96 23.91
CA VAL A 134 18.23 0.74 25.02
C VAL A 134 19.68 0.98 24.58
N ASP A 135 20.03 0.64 23.34
CA ASP A 135 21.37 0.86 22.79
C ASP A 135 21.64 2.35 22.47
N ASN A 136 20.61 3.13 22.12
CA ASN A 136 20.70 4.56 21.83
C ASN A 136 20.98 5.45 23.05
N ASP A 137 20.85 4.93 24.27
CA ASP A 137 21.25 5.66 25.49
C ASP A 137 22.78 5.78 25.61
N LYS A 138 23.54 5.14 24.70
CA LYS A 138 25.01 5.18 24.64
C LYS A 138 25.59 6.05 23.53
N ASP A 139 24.87 6.30 22.42
CA ASP A 139 25.35 7.09 21.27
C ASP A 139 24.20 7.95 20.66
N PRO A 140 24.24 9.30 20.75
CA PRO A 140 23.12 10.18 20.38
C PRO A 140 22.81 10.31 18.88
N GLU A 141 23.64 9.77 17.99
CA GLU A 141 23.59 10.05 16.55
C GLU A 141 22.59 9.14 15.77
N VAL A 142 22.07 8.07 16.39
CA VAL A 142 21.12 7.12 15.78
C VAL A 142 19.79 7.12 16.55
N SER A 143 19.20 8.29 16.78
CA SER A 143 17.93 8.40 17.52
C SER A 143 16.78 7.69 16.80
N THR A 144 16.29 6.57 17.36
CA THR A 144 14.97 6.02 17.01
C THR A 144 13.94 7.10 17.31
N THR A 145 13.25 7.60 16.28
CA THR A 145 12.25 8.66 16.46
C THR A 145 11.21 8.23 17.49
N SER A 146 10.81 9.14 18.38
CA SER A 146 9.79 8.87 19.42
C SER A 146 8.49 8.30 18.85
N GLU A 147 8.17 8.65 17.61
CA GLU A 147 7.06 8.08 16.83
C GLU A 147 7.21 6.59 16.54
N LEU A 148 8.41 6.13 16.14
CA LEU A 148 8.68 4.71 15.88
C LEU A 148 8.58 3.87 17.16
N PHE A 149 9.03 4.43 18.29
CA PHE A 149 8.88 3.77 19.59
C PHE A 149 7.41 3.67 20.01
N ALA A 150 6.63 4.76 19.85
CA ALA A 150 5.21 4.76 20.14
C ALA A 150 4.43 3.74 19.27
N LEU A 151 4.77 3.63 17.98
CA LEU A 151 4.18 2.63 17.08
C LEU A 151 4.47 1.18 17.52
N ALA A 152 5.68 0.92 18.02
CA ALA A 152 6.11 -0.40 18.47
C ALA A 152 5.47 -0.83 19.80
N CYS A 153 5.06 0.11 20.64
CA CYS A 153 4.34 -0.16 21.88
C CYS A 153 2.86 -0.49 21.67
N GLY A 154 2.31 -0.18 20.48
CA GLY A 154 0.91 -0.37 20.17
C GLY A 154 -0.02 0.57 20.97
N PRO A 155 -1.33 0.55 20.67
CA PRO A 155 -2.31 1.35 21.41
C PRO A 155 -2.38 0.90 22.87
N THR A 156 -2.41 1.85 23.80
CA THR A 156 -2.65 1.56 25.21
C THR A 156 -4.02 0.91 25.39
N TRP A 157 -4.07 -0.24 26.07
CA TRP A 157 -5.30 -0.97 26.37
C TRP A 157 -6.30 -0.17 27.23
N THR A 158 -5.84 0.90 27.86
CA THR A 158 -6.65 1.89 28.56
C THR A 158 -6.98 3.05 27.62
N PRO A 159 -8.25 3.19 27.19
CA PRO A 159 -8.67 4.38 26.45
C PRO A 159 -8.61 5.60 27.40
N ILE A 160 -7.72 6.54 27.10
CA ILE A 160 -7.51 7.76 27.90
C ILE A 160 -8.58 8.81 27.55
N SER A 161 -9.04 8.82 26.30
CA SER A 161 -10.19 9.59 25.83
C SER A 161 -10.69 9.03 24.48
N ILE A 162 -11.98 9.18 24.20
CA ILE A 162 -12.59 8.85 22.91
C ILE A 162 -13.18 10.15 22.36
N ASN A 163 -12.63 10.63 21.25
CA ASN A 163 -13.27 11.69 20.47
C ASN A 163 -14.30 11.02 19.54
N SER A 164 -15.58 11.07 19.91
CA SER A 164 -16.67 10.71 19.01
C SER A 164 -17.23 11.96 18.33
N PHE A 165 -17.49 11.86 17.03
CA PHE A 165 -18.26 12.85 16.28
C PHE A 165 -19.51 12.16 15.73
N VAL A 166 -20.67 12.78 15.96
CA VAL A 166 -21.93 12.38 15.33
C VAL A 166 -21.91 12.97 13.92
N VAL A 167 -21.85 12.10 12.92
CA VAL A 167 -22.12 12.50 11.54
C VAL A 167 -23.62 12.38 11.35
N ASP A 168 -24.31 13.51 11.38
CA ASP A 168 -25.72 13.56 11.00
C ASP A 168 -25.83 13.17 9.52
N GLY A 169 -26.27 11.94 9.28
CA GLY A 169 -26.55 11.43 7.93
C GLY A 169 -27.81 12.07 7.39
N VAL A 170 -27.70 12.66 6.19
CA VAL A 170 -28.83 13.07 5.35
C VAL A 170 -29.25 11.92 4.45
#